data_AF-A0A8T6FJ64-F1
#
_entry.id   AF-A0A8T6FJ64-F1
#
_cell.length_a   1.000
_cell.length_b   1.000
_cell.length_c   1.000
_cell.angle_alpha   90.00
_cell.angle_beta   90.00
_cell.angle_gamma   90.00
#
_symmetry.space_group_name_H-M   'P 1'
#
loop_
_entity.id
_entity.type
_entity.pdbx_description
1 polymer ?
#
loop_
_entity_poly.entity_id
_entity_poly.type
_entity_poly.pdbx_seq_one_letter_code
_entity_poly.pdbx_strand_id
1 'polypeptide(L)'
;MEKRGEMDNTIIAFTSDHGEMNGDWGLIYKMNFLDGALRVPLLFRTPETAANGGAGVSDAPVENCDLGPTLVELAGAELDHPQFGRSLAGMMNGAPPVREDAISEFRGEFMLADNDWKIALNREGQAYLLFHLAEDPHETRNLAGNPDYHDTESELRLRILERISTSQLKAP
;
A
#
# COMPACT_ATOMS: atom_id res chain seq x y z
N MET A 1 2.10 27.08 -9.40
CA MET A 1 0.92 26.83 -10.25
C MET A 1 -0.07 27.97 -10.18
N GLU A 2 -0.44 28.44 -8.98
CA GLU A 2 -1.34 29.59 -8.75
C GLU A 2 -0.96 30.85 -9.54
N LYS A 3 0.31 31.31 -9.46
CA LYS A 3 0.78 32.49 -10.21
C LYS A 3 0.61 32.38 -11.73
N ARG A 4 0.46 31.17 -12.26
CA ARG A 4 0.25 30.90 -13.70
C ARG A 4 -1.22 30.63 -14.04
N GLY A 5 -2.13 30.59 -13.07
CA GLY A 5 -3.54 30.25 -13.30
C GLY A 5 -3.81 28.77 -13.57
N GLU A 6 -2.82 27.89 -13.39
CA GLU A 6 -2.93 26.46 -13.76
C GLU A 6 -3.53 25.58 -12.65
N MET A 7 -3.72 26.13 -11.45
CA MET A 7 -4.05 25.35 -10.26
C MET A 7 -5.38 24.60 -10.39
N ASP A 8 -6.38 25.19 -11.05
CA ASP A 8 -7.71 24.62 -11.21
C ASP A 8 -7.81 23.62 -12.37
N ASN A 9 -6.74 23.45 -13.13
CA ASN A 9 -6.62 22.49 -14.24
C ASN A 9 -5.45 21.51 -14.03
N THR A 10 -4.97 21.37 -12.80
CA THR A 10 -3.84 20.48 -12.48
C THR A 10 -4.25 19.39 -11.50
N ILE A 11 -3.96 18.15 -11.87
CA ILE A 11 -3.94 17.01 -10.94
C ILE A 11 -2.58 17.01 -10.24
N ILE A 12 -2.60 16.98 -8.90
CA ILE A 12 -1.41 16.89 -8.06
C ILE A 12 -1.47 15.56 -7.31
N ALA A 13 -0.48 14.72 -7.52
CA ALA A 13 -0.20 13.57 -6.67
C ALA A 13 1.10 13.85 -5.88
N PHE A 14 1.06 13.69 -4.57
CA PHE A 14 2.23 13.79 -3.70
C PHE A 14 2.45 12.45 -3.02
N THR A 15 3.65 11.89 -3.16
CA THR A 15 4.02 10.61 -2.56
C THR A 15 5.52 10.51 -2.27
N SER A 16 5.95 9.40 -1.69
CA SER A 16 7.34 8.97 -1.56
C SER A 16 7.53 7.58 -2.18
N ASP A 17 8.76 7.25 -2.59
CA ASP A 17 9.10 5.91 -3.07
C ASP A 17 9.18 4.90 -1.91
N HIS A 18 9.69 5.34 -0.77
CA HIS A 18 9.75 4.60 0.49
C HIS A 18 9.81 5.58 1.69
N GLY A 19 9.79 5.04 2.90
CA GLY A 19 9.98 5.76 4.16
C GLY A 19 11.43 5.76 4.68
N GLU A 20 11.63 6.05 5.95
CA GLU A 20 12.92 6.05 6.62
C GLU A 20 12.71 5.75 8.10
N MET A 21 13.44 4.78 8.65
CA MET A 21 13.32 4.39 10.06
C MET A 21 13.80 5.49 11.00
N ASN A 22 14.81 6.28 10.61
CA ASN A 22 15.26 7.46 11.37
C ASN A 22 15.51 7.22 12.88
N GLY A 23 15.94 6.02 13.26
CA GLY A 23 16.20 5.61 14.64
C GLY A 23 15.08 4.81 15.31
N ASP A 24 13.90 4.71 14.69
CA ASP A 24 12.80 3.87 15.16
C ASP A 24 13.26 2.42 15.26
N TRP A 25 12.95 1.77 16.38
CA TRP A 25 13.41 0.41 16.70
C TRP A 25 14.94 0.22 16.69
N GLY A 26 15.71 1.31 16.80
CA GLY A 26 17.16 1.30 16.67
C GLY A 26 17.65 1.07 15.23
N LEU A 27 16.76 1.20 14.24
CA LEU A 27 17.04 1.00 12.83
C LEU A 27 17.28 2.32 12.12
N ILE A 28 18.15 2.28 11.11
CA ILE A 28 18.41 3.38 10.17
C ILE A 28 18.16 2.84 8.76
N TYR A 29 17.79 3.71 7.83
CA TYR A 29 17.41 3.39 6.46
C TYR A 29 16.04 2.70 6.38
N LYS A 30 15.82 1.88 5.35
CA LYS A 30 14.49 1.39 4.93
C LYS A 30 14.48 -0.06 4.48
N MET A 31 15.53 -0.81 4.84
CA MET A 31 15.74 -2.18 4.34
C MET A 31 15.00 -3.19 5.22
N ASN A 32 13.71 -2.94 5.48
CA ASN A 32 12.81 -3.76 6.30
C ASN A 32 11.35 -3.47 5.92
N PHE A 33 10.40 -4.16 6.55
CA PHE A 33 8.97 -4.06 6.25
C PHE A 33 8.11 -3.37 7.32
N LEU A 34 8.73 -2.64 8.24
CA LEU A 34 8.02 -1.84 9.23
C LEU A 34 7.42 -0.59 8.57
N ASP A 35 6.36 -0.04 9.16
CA ASP A 35 5.62 1.12 8.64
C ASP A 35 6.53 2.31 8.38
N GLY A 36 7.52 2.54 9.25
CA GLY A 36 8.50 3.62 9.08
C GLY A 36 9.27 3.54 7.75
N ALA A 37 9.50 2.34 7.21
CA ALA A 37 10.19 2.12 5.95
C ALA A 37 9.24 2.03 4.74
N LEU A 38 7.99 1.62 4.93
CA LEU A 38 7.08 1.26 3.84
C LEU A 38 5.88 2.19 3.66
N ARG A 39 5.29 2.67 4.76
CA ARG A 39 4.03 3.41 4.73
C ARG A 39 4.30 4.86 4.39
N VAL A 40 4.14 5.19 3.12
CA VAL A 40 4.42 6.52 2.57
C VAL A 40 3.17 7.40 2.51
N PRO A 41 3.31 8.73 2.54
CA PRO A 41 2.19 9.62 2.25
C PRO A 41 1.70 9.40 0.81
N LEU A 42 0.38 9.43 0.58
CA LEU A 42 -0.20 9.52 -0.75
C LEU A 42 -1.35 10.51 -0.71
N LEU A 43 -1.17 11.67 -1.34
CA LEU A 43 -2.18 12.72 -1.41
C LEU A 43 -2.53 13.01 -2.87
N PHE A 44 -3.82 13.10 -3.15
CA PHE A 44 -4.35 13.58 -4.42
C PHE A 44 -5.10 14.88 -4.25
N ARG A 45 -4.83 15.83 -5.14
CA ARG A 45 -5.67 16.99 -5.40
C ARG A 45 -6.02 16.99 -6.88
N THR A 46 -7.30 16.93 -7.17
CA THR A 46 -7.89 17.05 -8.50
C THR A 46 -8.75 18.32 -8.55
N PRO A 47 -9.09 18.84 -9.74
CA PRO A 47 -10.08 19.92 -9.87
C PRO A 47 -11.41 19.59 -9.16
N GLU A 48 -11.88 18.34 -9.27
CA GLU A 48 -13.12 17.88 -8.64
C GLU A 48 -13.04 17.87 -7.10
N THR A 49 -11.99 17.27 -6.55
CA THR A 49 -11.79 17.24 -5.08
C THR A 49 -11.57 18.62 -4.49
N ALA A 50 -10.96 19.55 -5.24
CA ALA A 50 -10.83 20.95 -4.85
C ALA A 50 -12.18 21.69 -4.87
N ALA A 51 -13.04 21.40 -5.86
CA ALA A 51 -14.38 21.99 -5.95
C ALA A 51 -15.33 21.50 -4.84
N ASN A 52 -15.17 20.25 -4.40
CA ASN A 52 -16.02 19.63 -3.37
C ASN A 52 -15.66 20.04 -1.92
N GLY A 53 -14.85 21.09 -1.72
CA GLY A 53 -14.52 21.61 -0.39
C GLY A 53 -13.39 20.91 0.34
N GLY A 54 -12.75 19.92 -0.30
CA GLY A 54 -11.49 19.32 0.14
C GLY A 54 -11.57 18.27 1.25
N ALA A 55 -10.67 17.29 1.12
CA ALA A 55 -10.18 16.35 2.13
C ALA A 55 -11.15 15.26 2.64
N GLY A 56 -11.19 14.14 1.91
CA GLY A 56 -11.49 12.83 2.50
C GLY A 56 -10.20 12.16 2.96
N VAL A 57 -10.28 11.33 4.00
CA VAL A 57 -9.22 10.41 4.42
C VAL A 57 -9.75 9.00 4.22
N SER A 58 -8.92 8.13 3.63
CA SER A 58 -9.21 6.72 3.45
C SER A 58 -8.12 5.92 4.13
N ASP A 59 -8.49 5.07 5.07
CA ASP A 59 -7.58 4.12 5.72
C ASP A 59 -7.40 2.82 4.91
N ALA A 60 -8.10 2.69 3.78
CA ALA A 60 -8.02 1.51 2.93
C ALA A 60 -6.60 1.25 2.42
N PRO A 61 -6.16 -0.03 2.35
CA PRO A 61 -4.86 -0.38 1.78
C PRO A 61 -4.73 0.01 0.30
N VAL A 62 -3.64 0.72 0.00
CA VAL A 62 -3.26 1.13 -1.36
C VAL A 62 -1.79 0.84 -1.61
N GLU A 63 -1.41 0.76 -2.87
CA GLU A 63 -0.05 0.41 -3.29
C GLU A 63 0.54 1.51 -4.17
N ASN A 64 1.85 1.71 -4.12
CA ASN A 64 2.52 2.72 -4.96
C ASN A 64 2.29 2.50 -6.47
N CYS A 65 2.06 1.24 -6.90
CA CYS A 65 1.74 0.91 -8.29
C CYS A 65 0.36 1.39 -8.75
N ASP A 66 -0.51 1.84 -7.84
CA ASP A 66 -1.83 2.41 -8.16
C ASP A 66 -1.75 3.81 -8.75
N LEU A 67 -0.65 4.51 -8.49
CA LEU A 67 -0.45 5.88 -8.96
C LEU A 67 -0.55 5.97 -10.49
N GLY A 68 0.04 5.00 -11.20
CA GLY A 68 0.01 4.92 -12.66
C GLY A 68 -1.42 4.89 -13.25
N PRO A 69 -2.21 3.82 -13.02
CA PRO A 69 -3.57 3.73 -13.54
C PRO A 69 -4.48 4.86 -13.04
N THR A 70 -4.28 5.35 -11.81
CA THR A 70 -5.03 6.50 -11.29
C THR A 70 -4.79 7.76 -12.11
N LEU A 71 -3.52 8.09 -12.42
CA LEU A 71 -3.20 9.29 -13.20
C LEU A 71 -3.69 9.18 -14.65
N VAL A 72 -3.66 7.98 -15.24
CA VAL A 72 -4.17 7.74 -16.60
C VAL A 72 -5.68 7.94 -16.68
N GLU A 73 -6.43 7.36 -15.73
CA GLU A 73 -7.88 7.54 -15.66
C GLU A 73 -8.26 9.01 -15.43
N LEU A 74 -7.60 9.68 -14.48
CA LEU A 74 -7.85 11.10 -14.21
C LEU A 74 -7.49 12.02 -15.40
N ALA A 75 -6.57 11.59 -16.28
CA ALA A 75 -6.26 12.28 -17.53
C ALA A 75 -7.27 11.99 -18.66
N GLY A 76 -8.27 11.13 -18.43
CA GLY A 76 -9.27 10.73 -19.43
C GLY A 76 -8.74 9.76 -20.48
N ALA A 77 -7.66 9.03 -20.15
CA ALA A 77 -7.07 8.01 -21.01
C ALA A 77 -7.33 6.60 -20.46
N GLU A 78 -7.04 5.58 -21.27
CA GLU A 78 -7.21 4.17 -20.92
C GLU A 78 -5.89 3.42 -21.08
N LEU A 79 -5.69 2.39 -20.26
CA LEU A 79 -4.57 1.45 -20.36
C LEU A 79 -5.05 0.19 -21.09
N ASP A 80 -4.31 -0.22 -22.12
CA ASP A 80 -4.64 -1.33 -23.02
C ASP A 80 -3.85 -2.62 -22.72
N HIS A 81 -3.18 -2.67 -21.57
CA HIS A 81 -2.34 -3.79 -21.14
C HIS A 81 -2.62 -4.14 -19.66
N PRO A 82 -2.34 -5.38 -19.23
CA PRO A 82 -2.59 -5.80 -17.85
C PRO A 82 -1.89 -4.89 -16.84
N GLN A 83 -2.63 -4.51 -15.80
CA GLN A 83 -2.14 -3.72 -14.68
C GLN A 83 -2.24 -4.52 -13.39
N PHE A 84 -1.23 -4.40 -12.54
CA PHE A 84 -1.31 -4.87 -11.15
C PHE A 84 -1.91 -3.80 -10.23
N GLY A 85 -1.60 -2.53 -10.50
CA GLY A 85 -2.22 -1.39 -9.84
C GLY A 85 -3.69 -1.26 -10.22
N ARG A 86 -4.47 -0.66 -9.32
CA ARG A 86 -5.90 -0.37 -9.51
C ARG A 86 -6.08 1.13 -9.33
N SER A 87 -6.82 1.75 -10.24
CA SER A 87 -7.09 3.19 -10.15
C SER A 87 -7.85 3.54 -8.88
N LEU A 88 -7.39 4.57 -8.18
CA LEU A 88 -8.00 5.10 -6.95
C LEU A 88 -8.99 6.22 -7.23
N ALA A 89 -9.20 6.62 -8.50
CA ALA A 89 -10.04 7.76 -8.86
C ALA A 89 -11.48 7.61 -8.31
N GLY A 90 -12.06 6.41 -8.39
CA GLY A 90 -13.37 6.12 -7.81
C GLY A 90 -13.42 6.33 -6.28
N MET A 91 -12.37 5.96 -5.56
CA MET A 91 -12.30 6.14 -4.09
C MET A 91 -12.30 7.62 -3.69
N MET A 92 -11.74 8.51 -4.52
CA MET A 92 -11.77 9.96 -4.28
C MET A 92 -13.19 10.52 -4.27
N ASN A 93 -14.14 9.81 -4.90
CA ASN A 93 -15.55 10.17 -5.00
C ASN A 93 -16.47 9.24 -4.19
N GLY A 94 -15.91 8.51 -3.21
CA GLY A 94 -16.67 7.69 -2.26
C GLY A 94 -16.97 6.25 -2.70
N ALA A 95 -16.34 5.76 -3.77
CA ALA A 95 -16.41 4.34 -4.10
C ALA A 95 -15.72 3.48 -3.02
N PRO A 96 -16.12 2.20 -2.86
CA PRO A 96 -15.45 1.28 -1.94
C PRO A 96 -13.95 1.09 -2.26
N PRO A 97 -13.16 0.60 -1.29
CA PRO A 97 -11.77 0.22 -1.50
C PRO A 97 -11.57 -0.69 -2.71
N VAL A 98 -10.50 -0.43 -3.47
CA VAL A 98 -10.15 -1.27 -4.62
C VAL A 98 -9.53 -2.60 -4.22
N ARG A 99 -9.09 -2.77 -2.97
CA ARG A 99 -8.53 -4.01 -2.40
C ARG A 99 -8.63 -4.01 -0.88
N GLU A 100 -8.39 -5.17 -0.28
CA GLU A 100 -8.43 -5.40 1.17
C GLU A 100 -7.05 -5.48 1.82
N ASP A 101 -5.97 -5.65 1.03
CA ASP A 101 -4.59 -5.74 1.51
C ASP A 101 -3.59 -5.09 0.55
N ALA A 102 -2.45 -4.66 1.07
CA ALA A 102 -1.29 -4.20 0.31
C ALA A 102 -0.15 -5.22 0.40
N ILE A 103 0.60 -5.37 -0.70
CA ILE A 103 1.78 -6.24 -0.78
C ILE A 103 3.05 -5.44 -1.09
N SER A 104 4.17 -5.83 -0.47
CA SER A 104 5.50 -5.30 -0.79
C SER A 104 6.51 -6.44 -0.93
N GLU A 105 7.49 -6.26 -1.81
CA GLU A 105 8.55 -7.24 -2.05
C GLU A 105 9.92 -6.58 -1.90
N PHE A 106 10.85 -7.28 -1.26
CA PHE A 106 12.23 -6.85 -1.18
C PHE A 106 13.17 -8.06 -1.19
N ARG A 107 14.01 -8.17 -2.23
CA ARG A 107 15.06 -9.21 -2.36
C ARG A 107 14.55 -10.65 -2.16
N GLY A 108 13.37 -10.98 -2.66
CA GLY A 108 12.74 -12.31 -2.55
C GLY A 108 12.03 -12.57 -1.22
N GLU A 109 11.87 -11.53 -0.40
CA GLU A 109 11.01 -11.52 0.78
C GLU A 109 9.72 -10.78 0.47
N PHE A 110 8.64 -11.15 1.15
CA PHE A 110 7.30 -10.62 0.90
C PHE A 110 6.68 -10.11 2.19
N MET A 111 5.95 -9.01 2.10
CA MET A 111 5.10 -8.49 3.17
C MET A 111 3.68 -8.32 2.64
N LEU A 112 2.70 -8.70 3.46
CA LEU A 112 1.29 -8.37 3.24
C LEU A 112 0.74 -7.67 4.49
N ALA A 113 -0.02 -6.61 4.29
CA ALA A 113 -0.71 -5.89 5.34
C ALA A 113 -2.15 -5.56 4.92
N ASP A 114 -3.10 -5.81 5.81
CA ASP A 114 -4.44 -5.23 5.75
C ASP A 114 -4.65 -4.27 6.94
N ASN A 115 -5.91 -3.96 7.27
CA ASN A 115 -6.23 -3.06 8.37
C ASN A 115 -6.01 -3.69 9.76
N ASP A 116 -5.96 -5.01 9.85
CA ASP A 116 -5.90 -5.75 11.13
C ASP A 116 -4.54 -6.39 11.37
N TRP A 117 -3.88 -6.87 10.33
CA TRP A 117 -2.68 -7.69 10.41
C TRP A 117 -1.60 -7.28 9.41
N LYS A 118 -0.35 -7.51 9.80
CA LYS A 118 0.82 -7.47 8.92
C LYS A 118 1.67 -8.71 9.12
N ILE A 119 2.12 -9.31 8.03
CA ILE A 119 3.05 -10.45 8.02
C ILE A 119 4.22 -10.17 7.08
N ALA A 120 5.43 -10.62 7.42
CA ALA A 120 6.55 -10.68 6.51
C ALA A 120 7.20 -12.07 6.48
N LEU A 121 7.49 -12.55 5.28
CA LEU A 121 8.07 -13.86 5.00
C LEU A 121 9.48 -13.70 4.44
N ASN A 122 10.41 -14.52 4.93
CA ASN A 122 11.74 -14.63 4.34
C ASN A 122 11.70 -15.43 3.02
N ARG A 123 12.87 -15.65 2.41
CA ARG A 123 13.01 -16.38 1.13
C ARG A 123 12.60 -17.84 1.22
N GLU A 124 12.66 -18.41 2.42
CA GLU A 124 12.23 -19.77 2.74
C GLU A 124 10.71 -19.85 3.00
N GLY A 125 10.00 -18.73 2.90
CA GLY A 125 8.56 -18.63 3.14
C GLY A 125 8.17 -18.72 4.63
N GLN A 126 9.13 -18.51 5.53
CA GLN A 126 8.92 -18.52 6.98
C GLN A 126 8.58 -17.11 7.45
N ALA A 127 7.56 -16.98 8.28
CA ALA A 127 7.22 -15.71 8.89
C ALA A 127 8.30 -15.29 9.90
N TYR A 128 8.79 -14.07 9.77
CA TYR A 128 9.71 -13.47 10.73
C TYR A 128 9.18 -12.18 11.34
N LEU A 129 8.13 -11.58 10.75
CA LEU A 129 7.30 -10.54 11.37
C LEU A 129 5.83 -10.95 11.30
N LEU A 130 5.12 -10.77 12.40
CA LEU A 130 3.66 -10.84 12.47
C LEU A 130 3.19 -9.81 13.50
N PHE A 131 2.34 -8.87 13.07
CA PHE A 131 1.80 -7.82 13.94
C PHE A 131 0.29 -7.76 13.80
N HIS A 132 -0.40 -7.58 14.94
CA HIS A 132 -1.82 -7.25 14.95
C HIS A 132 -1.96 -5.73 14.96
N LEU A 133 -2.06 -5.10 13.79
CA LEU A 133 -2.05 -3.65 13.61
C LEU A 133 -3.21 -2.93 14.32
N ALA A 134 -4.38 -3.57 14.43
CA ALA A 134 -5.51 -2.98 15.15
C ALA A 134 -5.26 -2.84 16.66
N GLU A 135 -4.46 -3.73 17.26
CA GLU A 135 -4.08 -3.68 18.68
C GLU A 135 -2.71 -3.02 18.92
N ASP A 136 -1.80 -3.13 17.94
CA ASP A 136 -0.41 -2.70 18.00
C ASP A 136 -0.03 -1.94 16.72
N PRO A 137 -0.58 -0.72 16.51
CA PRO A 137 -0.35 0.07 15.30
C PRO A 137 1.09 0.57 15.14
N HIS A 138 1.91 0.41 16.18
CA HIS A 138 3.31 0.80 16.18
C HIS A 138 4.26 -0.39 15.99
N GLU A 139 3.73 -1.61 15.76
CA GLU A 139 4.54 -2.80 15.47
C GLU A 139 5.56 -3.12 16.57
N THR A 140 5.13 -2.93 17.83
CA THR A 140 5.99 -3.08 19.01
C THR A 140 6.16 -4.54 19.45
N ARG A 141 5.20 -5.41 19.12
CA ARG A 141 5.11 -6.79 19.58
C ARG A 141 5.02 -7.75 18.40
N ASN A 142 6.16 -8.28 17.99
CA ASN A 142 6.23 -9.33 16.98
C ASN A 142 5.67 -10.66 17.52
N LEU A 143 4.67 -11.21 16.84
CA LEU A 143 3.95 -12.44 17.16
C LEU A 143 4.42 -13.64 16.32
N ALA A 144 5.40 -13.46 15.43
CA ALA A 144 5.87 -14.53 14.55
C ALA A 144 6.40 -15.73 15.35
N GLY A 145 5.99 -16.93 14.96
CA GLY A 145 6.36 -18.17 15.65
C GLY A 145 5.63 -18.43 16.97
N ASN A 146 4.69 -17.57 17.38
CA ASN A 146 3.82 -17.85 18.51
C ASN A 146 2.74 -18.89 18.12
N PRO A 147 2.66 -20.05 18.80
CA PRO A 147 1.69 -21.09 18.47
C PRO A 147 0.23 -20.64 18.48
N ASP A 148 -0.13 -19.65 19.30
CA ASP A 148 -1.50 -19.14 19.41
C ASP A 148 -2.00 -18.46 18.13
N TYR A 149 -1.08 -18.02 17.25
CA TYR A 149 -1.38 -17.31 16.00
C TYR A 149 -1.05 -18.14 14.75
N HIS A 150 -0.88 -19.45 14.90
CA HIS A 150 -0.53 -20.34 13.78
C HIS A 150 -1.56 -20.29 12.64
N ASP A 151 -2.84 -20.23 12.97
CA ASP A 151 -3.92 -20.20 11.96
C ASP A 151 -3.92 -18.86 11.21
N THR A 152 -3.72 -17.75 11.93
CA THR A 152 -3.55 -16.41 11.34
C THR A 152 -2.33 -16.34 10.43
N GLU A 153 -1.18 -16.87 10.86
CA GLU A 153 0.02 -16.93 10.01
C GLU A 153 -0.24 -17.74 8.74
N SER A 154 -0.92 -18.88 8.87
CA SER A 154 -1.26 -19.77 7.74
C SER A 154 -2.18 -19.08 6.73
N GLU A 155 -3.21 -18.38 7.21
CA GLU A 155 -4.14 -17.62 6.38
C GLU A 155 -3.42 -16.50 5.61
N LEU A 156 -2.63 -15.68 6.30
CA LEU A 156 -1.94 -14.56 5.67
C LEU A 156 -0.87 -15.04 4.66
N ARG A 157 -0.23 -16.18 4.93
CA ARG A 157 0.68 -16.84 3.97
C ARG A 157 -0.05 -17.28 2.70
N LEU A 158 -1.25 -17.83 2.83
CA LEU A 158 -2.07 -18.19 1.67
C LEU A 158 -2.43 -16.95 0.86
N ARG A 159 -2.82 -15.85 1.51
CA ARG A 159 -3.10 -14.57 0.83
C ARG A 159 -1.88 -14.03 0.08
N ILE A 160 -0.67 -14.11 0.65
CA ILE A 160 0.56 -13.76 -0.06
C ILE A 160 0.73 -14.63 -1.32
N LEU A 161 0.53 -15.94 -1.21
CA LEU A 161 0.64 -16.85 -2.36
C LEU A 161 -0.39 -16.53 -3.45
N GLU A 162 -1.62 -16.21 -3.08
CA GLU A 162 -2.66 -15.75 -4.01
C GLU A 162 -2.25 -14.46 -4.72
N ARG A 163 -1.80 -13.45 -3.97
CA ARG A 163 -1.29 -12.19 -4.53
C ARG A 163 -0.12 -12.41 -5.50
N ILE A 164 0.87 -13.22 -5.13
CA ILE A 164 2.04 -13.53 -5.98
C ILE A 164 1.62 -14.32 -7.23
N SER A 165 0.73 -15.30 -7.09
CA SER A 165 0.28 -16.10 -8.24
C SER A 165 -0.47 -15.23 -9.26
N THR A 166 -1.27 -14.28 -8.81
CA THR A 166 -1.99 -13.36 -9.70
C THR A 166 -1.06 -12.35 -10.37
N SER A 167 0.03 -11.95 -9.71
CA SER A 167 0.96 -10.95 -10.25
C SER A 167 2.10 -11.54 -11.09
N GLN A 168 2.60 -12.72 -10.75
CA GLN A 168 3.81 -13.30 -11.36
C GLN A 168 3.52 -14.47 -12.31
N LEU A 169 2.41 -15.20 -12.14
CA LEU A 169 2.09 -16.38 -12.98
C LEU A 169 1.09 -16.09 -14.09
N LYS A 170 0.30 -15.02 -13.99
CA LYS A 170 -0.49 -14.52 -15.10
C LYS A 170 0.35 -13.55 -15.93
N ALA A 171 1.20 -14.11 -16.80
CA ALA A 171 1.66 -13.35 -17.95
C ALA A 171 0.44 -13.05 -18.87
N PRO A 172 0.40 -11.90 -19.57
CA PRO A 172 -0.59 -11.65 -20.63
C PRO A 172 -0.65 -12.77 -21.66
#